data_AF-A0AAW0J6I5-F1
#
_entry.id   AF-A0AAW0J6I5-F1
#
_cell.length_a   1.000
_cell.length_b   1.000
_cell.length_c   1.000
_cell.angle_alpha   90.00
_cell.angle_beta   90.00
_cell.angle_gamma   90.00
#
_symmetry.space_group_name_H-M   'P 1'
#
loop_
_entity.id
_entity.type
_entity.pdbx_description
1 polymer ?
#
loop_
_entity_poly.entity_id
_entity_poly.type
_entity_poly.pdbx_seq_one_letter_code
_entity_poly.pdbx_strand_id
1 'polypeptide(L)'
;MKPRLDQIPAANLDADDPLTDEDDEDFEEESDDDDTAALLAELEKIKKERAEEQARKEQEQKAEEERIRMENILSGNPLLNLTGPSQPQANFKVKRRWDDDVVFKNCAKGIDDQKKDKRFVNDTLRSEFHKKFMEKYIK
;
A
#
# COMPACT_ATOMS: atom_id res chain seq x y z
N MET A 1 -1.76 -3.02 -23.73
CA MET A 1 -1.65 -4.01 -22.63
C MET A 1 -1.76 -3.25 -21.32
N LYS A 2 -2.70 -3.65 -20.45
CA LYS A 2 -2.87 -3.08 -19.11
C LYS A 2 -1.73 -3.58 -18.21
N PRO A 3 -0.98 -2.74 -17.49
CA PRO A 3 -0.17 -3.24 -16.38
C PRO A 3 -1.11 -3.63 -15.25
N ARG A 4 -1.02 -4.88 -14.80
CA ARG A 4 -1.66 -5.34 -13.56
C ARG A 4 -0.77 -4.90 -12.40
N LEU A 5 -1.24 -3.93 -11.65
CA LEU A 5 -0.80 -3.71 -10.27
C LEU A 5 -1.70 -4.60 -9.41
N ASP A 6 -1.08 -5.50 -8.65
CA ASP A 6 -1.55 -6.04 -7.35
C ASP A 6 -0.84 -7.37 -7.07
N GLN A 7 0.39 -7.29 -6.57
CA GLN A 7 0.96 -8.36 -5.76
C GLN A 7 2.10 -7.80 -4.91
N ILE A 8 1.76 -7.26 -3.74
CA ILE A 8 2.67 -7.24 -2.61
C ILE A 8 2.15 -8.33 -1.67
N PRO A 9 2.64 -9.58 -1.75
CA PRO A 9 2.35 -10.54 -0.69
C PRO A 9 3.27 -10.21 0.48
N ALA A 10 2.67 -9.67 1.54
CA ALA A 10 3.08 -9.72 2.94
C ALA A 10 4.53 -10.18 3.22
N ALA A 11 5.49 -9.30 2.99
CA ALA A 11 6.85 -9.44 3.49
C ALA A 11 7.04 -8.38 4.59
N ASN A 12 6.37 -8.61 5.72
CA ASN A 12 6.66 -8.11 7.06
C ASN A 12 5.76 -8.92 8.02
N LEU A 13 5.71 -10.25 7.83
CA LEU A 13 5.27 -11.15 8.89
C LEU A 13 6.43 -11.19 9.88
N ASP A 14 6.19 -10.55 11.01
CA ASP A 14 6.90 -10.73 12.26
C ASP A 14 7.16 -12.23 12.50
N ALA A 15 8.41 -12.63 12.31
CA ALA A 15 8.84 -14.04 12.30
C ALA A 15 9.88 -14.30 13.39
N ASP A 16 9.82 -13.54 14.48
CA ASP A 16 10.43 -13.91 15.77
C ASP A 16 9.29 -14.24 16.74
N ASP A 17 8.56 -15.33 16.48
CA ASP A 17 7.81 -16.02 17.52
C ASP A 17 8.85 -16.87 18.28
N PRO A 18 9.23 -16.52 19.52
CA PRO A 18 10.17 -17.34 20.27
C PRO A 18 9.52 -18.70 20.51
N LEU A 19 10.06 -19.74 19.88
CA LEU A 19 9.82 -21.12 20.27
C LEU A 19 10.18 -21.23 21.75
N THR A 20 9.17 -21.19 22.62
CA THR A 20 9.28 -21.60 24.00
C THR A 20 9.43 -23.11 23.99
N ASP A 21 10.69 -23.53 23.96
CA ASP A 21 11.13 -24.87 24.34
C ASP A 21 10.88 -25.00 25.85
N GLU A 22 9.78 -25.65 26.23
CA GLU A 22 9.51 -26.07 27.61
C GLU A 22 9.13 -27.55 27.58
N ASP A 23 10.13 -28.41 27.36
CA ASP A 23 10.19 -29.72 28.02
C ASP A 23 10.50 -29.46 29.50
N ASP A 24 9.46 -29.27 30.30
CA ASP A 24 9.54 -29.28 31.77
C ASP A 24 9.64 -30.74 32.25
N GLU A 25 10.83 -31.33 32.09
CA GLU A 25 11.21 -32.54 32.81
C GLU A 25 11.72 -32.14 34.20
N ASP A 26 10.80 -32.19 35.15
CA ASP A 26 10.99 -31.97 36.59
C ASP A 26 12.06 -32.93 37.16
N PHE A 27 13.29 -32.43 37.27
CA PHE A 27 14.40 -33.11 37.94
C PHE A 27 14.41 -32.66 39.41
N GLU A 28 13.67 -33.39 40.26
CA GLU A 28 13.73 -33.24 41.71
C GLU A 28 15.10 -33.69 42.24
N GLU A 29 16.10 -32.79 42.21
CA GLU A 29 17.37 -32.97 42.94
C GLU A 29 17.28 -32.22 44.28
N GLU A 30 17.00 -32.99 45.33
CA GLU A 30 16.96 -32.57 46.74
C GLU A 30 18.34 -32.02 47.17
N SER A 31 18.52 -30.70 47.10
CA SER A 31 19.76 -30.00 47.51
C SER A 31 19.47 -28.63 48.13
N ASP A 32 19.60 -28.55 49.46
CA ASP A 32 19.58 -27.39 50.38
C ASP A 32 18.67 -26.19 49.99
N ASP A 33 17.49 -26.19 50.59
CA ASP A 33 16.19 -25.60 50.17
C ASP A 33 16.04 -24.06 50.34
N ASP A 34 16.98 -23.36 50.98
CA ASP A 34 16.78 -21.93 51.34
C ASP A 34 17.54 -20.96 50.41
N ASP A 35 18.77 -21.30 50.00
CA ASP A 35 19.60 -20.44 49.14
C ASP A 35 19.13 -20.44 47.66
N THR A 36 18.57 -21.56 47.18
CA THR A 36 18.06 -21.71 45.82
C THR A 36 16.73 -20.98 45.63
N ALA A 37 15.83 -21.09 46.61
CA ALA A 37 14.54 -20.40 46.63
C ALA A 37 14.71 -18.87 46.68
N ALA A 38 15.67 -18.37 47.47
CA ALA A 38 15.98 -16.96 47.53
C ALA A 38 16.46 -16.40 46.17
N LEU A 39 17.29 -17.17 45.45
CA LEU A 39 17.85 -16.77 44.16
C LEU A 39 16.80 -16.76 43.04
N LEU A 40 15.84 -17.70 43.06
CA LEU A 40 14.70 -17.73 42.13
C LEU A 40 13.75 -16.54 42.35
N ALA A 41 13.44 -16.20 43.60
CA ALA A 41 12.58 -15.06 43.92
C ALA A 41 13.21 -13.71 43.49
N GLU A 42 14.53 -13.58 43.61
CA GLU A 42 15.25 -12.39 43.14
C GLU A 42 15.27 -12.32 41.59
N LEU A 43 15.45 -13.45 40.91
CA LEU A 43 15.35 -13.52 39.45
C LEU A 43 13.95 -13.17 38.92
N GLU A 44 12.89 -13.64 39.56
CA GLU A 44 11.51 -13.27 39.20
C GLU A 44 11.26 -11.77 39.36
N LYS A 45 11.78 -11.18 40.44
CA LYS A 45 11.70 -9.74 40.67
C LYS A 45 12.43 -8.95 39.59
N ILE A 46 13.64 -9.37 39.21
CA ILE A 46 14.42 -8.76 38.11
C ILE A 46 13.69 -8.90 36.77
N LYS A 47 13.12 -10.08 36.48
CA LYS A 47 12.39 -10.36 35.24
C LYS A 47 11.13 -9.48 35.13
N LYS A 48 10.41 -9.31 36.23
CA LYS A 48 9.23 -8.44 36.30
C LYS A 48 9.58 -6.96 36.11
N GLU A 49 10.63 -6.48 36.76
CA GLU A 49 11.08 -5.09 36.63
C GLU A 49 11.55 -4.78 35.20
N ARG A 50 12.32 -5.70 34.59
CA ARG A 50 12.78 -5.56 33.21
C ARG A 50 11.64 -5.60 32.20
N ALA A 51 10.63 -6.46 32.41
CA ALA A 51 9.45 -6.51 31.55
C ALA A 51 8.63 -5.22 31.61
N GLU A 52 8.46 -4.63 32.80
CA GLU A 52 7.75 -3.36 32.97
C GLU A 52 8.50 -2.17 32.34
N GLU A 53 9.82 -2.12 32.48
CA GLU A 53 10.65 -1.10 31.84
C GLU A 53 10.63 -1.20 30.31
N GLN A 54 10.71 -2.43 29.78
CA GLN A 54 10.64 -2.69 28.34
C GLN A 54 9.28 -2.29 27.76
N ALA A 55 8.18 -2.64 28.44
CA ALA A 55 6.84 -2.24 28.03
C ALA A 55 6.66 -0.71 28.00
N ARG A 56 7.22 0.00 28.99
CA ARG A 56 7.18 1.47 29.01
C ARG A 56 7.96 2.08 27.84
N LYS A 57 9.15 1.55 27.57
CA LYS A 57 10.02 2.02 26.48
C LYS A 57 9.44 1.74 25.10
N GLU A 58 8.74 0.63 24.93
CA GLU A 58 8.07 0.29 23.67
C GLU A 58 6.87 1.20 23.40
N GLN A 59 6.08 1.52 24.42
CA GLN A 59 4.97 2.48 24.30
C GLN A 59 5.46 3.89 23.91
N GLU A 60 6.57 4.34 24.50
CA GLU A 60 7.18 5.63 24.17
C GLU A 60 7.73 5.67 22.74
N GLN A 61 8.43 4.62 22.30
CA GLN A 61 8.92 4.51 20.92
C GLN A 61 7.78 4.50 19.91
N LYS A 62 6.72 3.73 20.17
CA LYS A 62 5.56 3.67 19.29
C LYS A 62 4.86 5.01 19.17
N ALA A 63 4.74 5.77 20.25
CA ALA A 63 4.16 7.11 20.23
C ALA A 63 5.00 8.10 19.40
N GLU A 64 6.33 8.04 19.52
CA GLU A 64 7.24 8.89 18.74
C GLU A 64 7.23 8.52 17.25
N GLU A 65 7.20 7.23 16.92
CA GLU A 65 7.07 6.75 15.54
C GLU A 65 5.74 7.17 14.90
N GLU A 66 4.63 7.10 15.64
CA GLU A 66 3.33 7.59 15.17
C GLU A 66 3.34 9.11 14.95
N ARG A 67 4.03 9.87 15.80
CA ARG A 67 4.19 11.31 15.66
C ARG A 67 4.96 11.67 14.39
N ILE A 68 6.11 11.03 14.17
CA ILE A 68 6.95 11.23 12.97
C ILE A 68 6.19 10.81 11.71
N ARG A 69 5.44 9.70 11.77
CA ARG A 69 4.62 9.23 10.66
C ARG A 69 3.55 10.26 10.29
N MET A 70 2.88 10.84 11.28
CA MET A 70 1.86 11.85 11.05
C MET A 70 2.45 13.14 10.47
N GLU A 71 3.62 13.59 10.97
CA GLU A 71 4.33 14.75 10.44
C GLU A 71 4.77 14.57 8.98
N ASN A 72 5.27 13.39 8.62
CA ASN A 72 5.68 13.07 7.25
C ASN A 72 4.49 12.99 6.27
N ILE A 73 3.35 12.44 6.71
CA ILE A 73 2.13 12.40 5.90
C ILE A 73 1.61 13.83 5.64
N LEU A 74 1.67 14.69 6.66
CA LEU A 74 1.18 16.06 6.56
C LEU A 74 2.11 16.95 5.70
N SER A 75 3.42 16.80 5.85
CA SER A 75 4.43 17.61 5.14
C SER A 75 4.70 17.14 3.70
N GLY A 76 4.52 15.85 3.41
CA GLY A 76 4.83 15.25 2.10
C GLY A 76 3.81 15.54 0.99
N ASN A 77 2.64 16.12 1.30
CA ASN A 77 1.61 16.41 0.31
C ASN A 77 1.65 17.90 -0.12
N PRO A 78 2.20 18.22 -1.30
CA PRO A 78 2.29 19.60 -1.77
C PRO A 78 0.91 20.25 -1.97
N LEU A 79 -0.17 19.47 -2.17
CA LEU A 79 -1.54 19.99 -2.31
C LEU A 79 -2.14 20.47 -0.98
N LEU A 80 -1.78 19.85 0.15
CA LEU A 80 -2.26 20.28 1.47
C LEU A 80 -1.58 21.58 1.91
N ASN A 81 -0.29 21.74 1.61
CA ASN A 81 0.50 22.93 1.94
C ASN A 81 0.05 24.21 1.19
N LEU A 82 -0.68 24.06 0.08
CA LEU A 82 -1.28 25.16 -0.69
C LEU A 82 -2.60 25.69 -0.10
N THR A 83 -3.22 24.96 0.84
CA THR A 83 -4.54 25.30 1.41
C THR A 83 -4.49 25.93 2.80
N GLY A 84 -3.29 26.04 3.40
CA GLY A 84 -3.12 26.68 4.71
C GLY A 84 -3.41 28.19 4.68
N PRO A 85 -3.87 28.78 5.81
CA PRO A 85 -4.31 30.18 5.90
C PRO A 85 -3.20 31.24 5.69
N SER A 86 -1.94 30.81 5.47
CA SER A 86 -0.74 31.66 5.39
C SER A 86 -0.25 31.93 3.95
N GLN A 87 -0.76 31.21 2.95
CA GLN A 87 -0.42 31.48 1.54
C GLN A 87 -1.64 32.12 0.84
N PRO A 88 -1.44 33.17 0.01
CA PRO A 88 -2.53 33.68 -0.81
C PRO A 88 -3.05 32.50 -1.61
N GLN A 89 -4.34 32.20 -1.48
CA GLN A 89 -5.06 31.22 -2.28
C GLN A 89 -4.65 31.45 -3.74
N ALA A 90 -3.67 30.68 -4.21
CA ALA A 90 -3.18 30.80 -5.56
C ALA A 90 -4.38 30.35 -6.37
N ASN A 91 -5.10 31.33 -6.94
CA ASN A 91 -6.30 31.13 -7.71
C ASN A 91 -5.92 30.26 -8.90
N PHE A 92 -5.93 28.93 -8.70
CA PHE A 92 -5.69 27.89 -9.71
C PHE A 92 -6.94 27.77 -10.60
N LYS A 93 -7.57 28.91 -10.88
CA LYS A 93 -8.63 29.06 -11.84
C LYS A 93 -7.95 28.92 -13.19
N VAL A 94 -7.99 27.71 -13.73
CA VAL A 94 -7.43 27.37 -15.04
C VAL A 94 -7.91 28.42 -16.05
N LYS A 95 -7.03 29.34 -16.41
CA LYS A 95 -7.31 30.38 -17.39
C LYS A 95 -7.35 29.68 -18.74
N ARG A 96 -8.53 29.67 -19.35
CA ARG A 96 -8.92 29.14 -20.67
C ARG A 96 -8.03 28.03 -21.25
N ARG A 97 -8.61 26.83 -21.39
CA ARG A 97 -7.89 25.63 -21.86
C ARG A 97 -7.33 25.86 -23.27
N TRP A 98 -6.15 25.35 -23.56
CA TRP A 98 -5.53 25.45 -24.90
C TRP A 98 -6.43 24.86 -26.01
N ASP A 99 -7.22 23.85 -25.64
CA ASP A 99 -8.19 23.26 -26.54
C ASP A 99 -9.31 24.23 -26.93
N ASP A 100 -9.64 25.24 -26.13
CA ASP A 100 -10.92 25.97 -26.18
C ASP A 100 -11.23 26.61 -27.55
N ASP A 101 -10.21 27.04 -28.32
CA ASP A 101 -10.38 27.60 -29.68
C ASP A 101 -10.48 26.57 -30.82
N VAL A 102 -10.44 25.26 -30.53
CA VAL A 102 -10.56 24.23 -31.56
C VAL A 102 -12.00 24.16 -32.09
N VAL A 103 -12.18 24.42 -33.39
CA VAL A 103 -13.48 24.48 -34.08
C VAL A 103 -14.26 23.16 -34.12
N PHE A 104 -13.59 22.03 -33.93
CA PHE A 104 -14.20 20.70 -33.88
C PHE A 104 -14.04 20.08 -32.49
N LYS A 105 -15.15 19.82 -31.80
CA LYS A 105 -15.16 19.20 -30.48
C LYS A 105 -15.80 17.81 -30.55
N ASN A 106 -15.16 16.82 -29.92
CA ASN A 106 -15.79 15.54 -29.61
C ASN A 106 -16.41 14.79 -30.82
N CYS A 107 -15.84 14.90 -32.03
CA CYS A 107 -16.38 14.27 -33.24
C CYS A 107 -16.49 12.74 -33.16
N ALA A 108 -15.67 12.09 -32.33
CA ALA A 108 -15.70 10.66 -32.10
C ALA A 108 -16.30 10.25 -30.74
N LYS A 109 -16.91 11.19 -30.01
CA LYS A 109 -17.50 10.89 -28.70
C LYS A 109 -18.69 9.95 -28.88
N GLY A 110 -18.61 8.77 -28.27
CA GLY A 110 -19.65 7.74 -28.39
C GLY A 110 -19.52 6.84 -29.62
N ILE A 111 -18.44 6.96 -30.41
CA ILE A 111 -18.01 5.91 -31.33
C ILE A 111 -17.31 4.84 -30.49
N ASP A 112 -18.05 4.15 -29.64
CA ASP A 112 -17.61 2.85 -29.11
C ASP A 112 -17.62 1.87 -30.28
N ASP A 113 -16.59 1.02 -30.38
CA ASP A 113 -16.31 0.13 -31.51
C ASP A 113 -17.62 -0.47 -32.03
N GLN A 114 -18.13 0.11 -33.13
CA GLN A 114 -19.49 -0.08 -33.64
C GLN A 114 -19.67 -1.48 -34.22
N LYS A 115 -19.48 -2.54 -33.43
CA LYS A 115 -19.73 -3.97 -33.67
C LYS A 115 -19.34 -4.48 -35.07
N LYS A 116 -18.47 -3.78 -35.80
CA LYS A 116 -18.09 -4.10 -37.18
C LYS A 116 -17.47 -5.48 -37.23
N ASP A 117 -16.62 -5.79 -36.25
CA ASP A 117 -15.93 -7.07 -36.15
C ASP A 117 -16.82 -8.25 -35.68
N LYS A 118 -18.05 -8.00 -35.18
CA LYS A 118 -18.96 -9.06 -34.72
C LYS A 118 -20.02 -9.45 -35.75
N ARG A 119 -20.13 -8.76 -36.87
CA ARG A 119 -21.13 -9.03 -37.92
C ARG A 119 -20.49 -9.87 -39.01
N PHE A 120 -20.90 -11.13 -39.10
CA PHE A 120 -20.57 -11.96 -40.26
C PHE A 120 -21.39 -11.52 -41.47
N VAL A 121 -20.71 -11.32 -42.60
CA VAL A 121 -21.34 -11.01 -43.89
C VAL A 121 -20.98 -12.12 -44.86
N ASN A 122 -21.98 -12.81 -45.41
CA ASN A 122 -21.80 -13.83 -46.44
C ASN A 122 -21.63 -13.18 -47.83
N ASP A 123 -20.58 -12.36 -47.98
CA ASP A 123 -20.21 -11.65 -49.21
C ASP A 123 -18.69 -11.40 -49.19
N THR A 124 -17.98 -11.84 -50.24
CA THR A 124 -16.52 -11.76 -50.32
C THR A 124 -15.98 -10.36 -50.54
N LEU A 125 -16.77 -9.43 -51.07
CA LEU A 125 -16.35 -8.05 -51.36
C LEU A 125 -16.78 -7.07 -50.27
N ARG A 126 -17.90 -7.34 -49.60
CA ARG A 126 -18.45 -6.44 -48.56
C ARG A 126 -18.08 -6.84 -47.13
N SER A 127 -17.48 -8.00 -46.94
CA SER A 127 -16.94 -8.42 -45.65
C SER A 127 -15.92 -7.42 -45.11
N GLU A 128 -15.90 -7.22 -43.79
CA GLU A 128 -14.90 -6.39 -43.11
C GLU A 128 -13.48 -6.88 -43.39
N PHE A 129 -13.30 -8.18 -43.64
CA PHE A 129 -12.01 -8.72 -44.08
C PHE A 129 -11.55 -8.10 -45.40
N HIS A 130 -12.43 -8.08 -46.41
CA HIS A 130 -12.08 -7.56 -47.74
C HIS A 130 -11.87 -6.04 -47.72
N LYS A 131 -12.70 -5.30 -46.96
CA LYS A 131 -12.50 -3.86 -46.75
C LYS A 131 -11.13 -3.57 -46.14
N LYS A 132 -10.76 -4.27 -45.06
CA LYS A 132 -9.43 -4.13 -44.42
C LYS A 132 -8.29 -4.58 -45.35
N PHE A 133 -8.52 -5.61 -46.17
CA PHE A 133 -7.53 -6.07 -47.15
C PHE A 133 -7.26 -4.98 -48.21
N MET A 134 -8.32 -4.41 -48.79
CA MET A 134 -8.17 -3.36 -49.81
C MET A 134 -7.54 -2.09 -49.23
N GLU A 135 -7.95 -1.64 -48.04
CA GLU A 135 -7.33 -0.49 -47.35
C GLU A 135 -5.83 -0.71 -47.06
N LYS A 136 -5.42 -1.96 -46.79
CA LYS A 136 -4.04 -2.30 -46.46
C LYS A 136 -3.13 -2.39 -47.69
N TYR A 137 -3.62 -2.97 -48.78
CA TYR A 137 -2.79 -3.31 -49.96
C TYR A 137 -2.99 -2.37 -51.15
N ILE A 138 -3.99 -1.49 -51.11
CA ILE A 138 -4.24 -0.46 -52.11
C ILE A 138 -4.22 0.89 -51.40
N LYS A 139 -3.43 1.84 -51.91
CA LYS A 139 -3.26 3.19 -51.35
C LYS A 139 -3.75 4.24 -52.33
#